data_AF-A0A1G4SSC1-F1
#
_entry.id   AF-A0A1G4SSC1-F1
#
_cell.length_a   1.000
_cell.length_b   1.000
_cell.length_c   1.000
_cell.angle_alpha   90.00
_cell.angle_beta   90.00
_cell.angle_gamma   90.00
#
_symmetry.space_group_name_H-M   'P 1'
#
loop_
_entity.id
_entity.type
_entity.pdbx_description
1 polymer ?
#
loop_
_entity_poly.entity_id
_entity_poly.type
_entity_poly.pdbx_seq_one_letter_code
_entity_poly.pdbx_strand_id
1 'polypeptide(L)'
;MKTLKVFEHQTITIGQPLIFYKGQKPEHEPLDKKYVDALWKLYDSKKRPFFKPTRNGVCFNEYVGVVKVLNLTIEILPKADNRRANFDDLRAIQQEENKWQSILIDMLKVCYLINTPSISDAHLKTHSNSILDLYIERFIIEVNTLIRQGLIKRYRKVEGNCNNLKGKLLIGKHIQKNLVHQERFYVAQIQFDKNHLLHKILAKAIDILPSLCSSRVLLSECYSLKLNFPELEDIIITESLFDKIVFDRKSNAYQIAIQIAKMLLLNYRPDLTSGTNNSIAILFNMNQLWEEYIYRILQKSKPDSVKMIYNQKSTCFWEVNGSRRYLKPDIVIESMNSEKIVIDTKWKNINNDPSKISMDDLRQMYAYHHFFEAKQCFLLYPGSTEPVKNGVFYNKYFFGTEEPASKHCGLIISKAWNESMTNGKTFLNTSLAIEVYQSLGLLNI
;
A
#
# COMPACT_ATOMS: atom_id res chain seq x y z
N MET A 1 -5.98 -12.71 19.11
CA MET A 1 -4.53 -12.46 18.96
C MET A 1 -4.15 -11.19 19.70
N LYS A 2 -2.84 -10.98 19.96
CA LYS A 2 -2.35 -9.72 20.52
C LYS A 2 -2.00 -8.76 19.38
N THR A 3 -2.34 -7.50 19.52
CA THR A 3 -1.94 -6.43 18.60
C THR A 3 -1.06 -5.44 19.34
N LEU A 4 0.05 -5.03 18.75
CA LEU A 4 0.92 -3.96 19.23
C LEU A 4 0.89 -2.84 18.20
N LYS A 5 0.66 -1.60 18.63
CA LYS A 5 0.76 -0.43 17.77
C LYS A 5 2.07 0.29 18.07
N VAL A 6 2.79 0.66 17.02
CA VAL A 6 4.06 1.38 17.07
C VAL A 6 4.07 2.45 15.99
N PHE A 7 4.98 3.40 16.05
CA PHE A 7 5.16 4.42 15.02
C PHE A 7 6.38 4.13 14.14
N GLU A 8 6.37 4.67 12.92
CA GLU A 8 7.59 4.76 12.11
C GLU A 8 8.73 5.42 12.90
N HIS A 9 9.98 4.99 12.67
CA HIS A 9 11.16 5.41 13.43
C HIS A 9 11.18 5.09 14.94
N GLN A 10 10.14 4.44 15.49
CA GLN A 10 10.15 3.98 16.87
C GLN A 10 11.13 2.81 17.06
N THR A 11 11.81 2.77 18.20
CA THR A 11 12.59 1.60 18.62
C THR A 11 11.84 0.87 19.72
N ILE A 12 11.72 -0.46 19.58
CA ILE A 12 11.20 -1.35 20.61
C ILE A 12 12.29 -2.32 21.06
N THR A 13 12.41 -2.55 22.37
CA THR A 13 13.44 -3.42 22.95
C THR A 13 12.86 -4.55 23.81
N ILE A 14 13.58 -5.66 23.89
CA ILE A 14 13.24 -6.80 24.76
C ILE A 14 13.06 -6.31 26.20
N GLY A 15 11.96 -6.72 26.85
CA GLY A 15 11.63 -6.33 28.22
C GLY A 15 11.03 -4.94 28.36
N GLN A 16 10.96 -4.14 27.29
CA GLN A 16 10.27 -2.84 27.33
C GLN A 16 8.79 -3.05 27.63
N PRO A 17 8.21 -2.34 28.63
CA PRO A 17 6.78 -2.37 28.86
C PRO A 17 6.08 -1.67 27.69
N LEU A 18 5.21 -2.40 27.00
CA LEU A 18 4.42 -1.91 25.86
C LEU A 18 2.94 -2.21 26.10
N ILE A 19 2.08 -1.49 25.38
CA ILE A 19 0.63 -1.72 25.42
C ILE A 19 0.28 -2.71 24.32
N PHE A 20 -0.23 -3.86 24.73
CA PHE A 20 -0.78 -4.87 23.83
C PHE A 20 -2.31 -4.83 23.88
N TYR A 21 -2.94 -4.99 22.73
CA TYR A 21 -4.39 -5.00 22.57
C TYR A 21 -4.87 -6.43 22.34
N LYS A 22 -5.81 -6.90 23.16
CA LYS A 22 -6.61 -8.10 22.91
C LYS A 22 -8.03 -7.68 22.60
N GLY A 23 -8.32 -7.47 21.31
CA GLY A 23 -9.51 -6.71 20.92
C GLY A 23 -9.33 -5.23 21.31
N GLN A 24 -10.28 -4.66 22.04
CA GLN A 24 -10.21 -3.27 22.51
C GLN A 24 -9.55 -3.11 23.89
N LYS A 25 -9.21 -4.20 24.58
CA LYS A 25 -8.63 -4.15 25.93
C LYS A 25 -7.11 -3.94 25.87
N PRO A 26 -6.58 -2.83 26.41
CA PRO A 26 -5.15 -2.61 26.55
C PRO A 26 -4.61 -3.39 27.75
N GLU A 27 -3.45 -4.01 27.59
CA GLU A 27 -2.71 -4.73 28.62
C GLU A 27 -1.23 -4.32 28.55
N HIS A 28 -0.67 -3.89 29.69
CA HIS A 28 0.76 -3.63 29.79
C HIS A 28 1.50 -4.94 29.97
N GLU A 29 2.38 -5.26 29.03
CA GLU A 29 3.23 -6.43 29.11
C GLU A 29 4.65 -6.09 28.61
N PRO A 30 5.71 -6.73 29.13
CA PRO A 30 7.05 -6.58 28.56
C PRO A 30 7.14 -7.27 27.19
N LEU A 31 7.89 -6.67 26.26
CA LEU A 31 8.14 -7.29 24.95
C LEU A 31 8.98 -8.57 25.10
N ASP A 32 8.38 -9.70 24.78
CA ASP A 32 9.02 -11.01 24.78
C ASP A 32 10.08 -11.13 23.66
N LYS A 33 11.23 -11.70 24.01
CA LYS A 33 12.36 -11.94 23.09
C LYS A 33 11.95 -12.70 21.83
N LYS A 34 11.01 -13.65 21.92
CA LYS A 34 10.57 -14.44 20.77
C LYS A 34 10.04 -13.60 19.60
N TYR A 35 9.43 -12.44 19.90
CA TYR A 35 8.91 -11.55 18.86
C TYR A 35 10.03 -10.81 18.14
N VAL A 36 11.06 -10.38 18.90
CA VAL A 36 12.26 -9.75 18.34
C VAL A 36 13.03 -10.74 17.46
N ASP A 37 13.23 -11.97 17.95
CA ASP A 37 13.89 -13.03 17.18
C ASP A 37 13.11 -13.35 15.88
N ALA A 38 11.78 -13.38 15.93
CA ALA A 38 10.95 -13.58 14.74
C ALA A 38 11.03 -12.41 13.74
N LEU A 39 11.08 -11.17 14.22
CA LEU A 39 11.29 -10.00 13.37
C LEU A 39 12.68 -10.02 12.72
N TRP A 40 13.73 -10.38 13.46
CA TRP A 40 15.08 -10.52 12.89
C TRP A 40 15.15 -11.56 11.78
N LYS A 41 14.43 -12.69 11.90
CA LYS A 41 14.31 -13.69 10.82
C LYS A 41 13.60 -13.15 9.57
N LEU A 42 12.72 -12.16 9.72
CA LEU A 42 11.98 -11.56 8.61
C LEU A 42 12.79 -10.47 7.88
N TYR A 43 13.79 -9.89 8.55
CA TYR A 43 14.62 -8.82 8.01
C TYR A 43 15.44 -9.27 6.79
N ASP A 44 15.40 -8.47 5.73
CA ASP A 44 16.26 -8.61 4.56
C ASP A 44 16.64 -7.20 4.10
N SER A 45 17.92 -6.84 4.23
CA SER A 45 18.41 -5.49 3.87
C SER A 45 18.15 -5.08 2.42
N LYS A 46 18.01 -6.03 1.49
CA LYS A 46 17.81 -5.76 0.07
C LYS A 46 16.34 -5.80 -0.32
N LYS A 47 15.57 -6.74 0.23
CA LYS A 47 14.17 -6.96 -0.18
C LYS A 47 13.14 -6.41 0.80
N ARG A 48 13.51 -6.24 2.07
CA ARG A 48 12.60 -5.92 3.19
C ARG A 48 13.28 -5.01 4.22
N PRO A 49 13.70 -3.79 3.82
CA PRO A 49 14.35 -2.84 4.72
C PRO A 49 13.31 -2.12 5.62
N PHE A 50 12.33 -2.85 6.14
CA PHE A 50 11.19 -2.30 6.88
C PHE A 50 11.56 -1.84 8.30
N PHE A 51 12.58 -2.47 8.86
CA PHE A 51 13.10 -2.19 10.18
C PHE A 51 14.56 -2.64 10.27
N LYS A 52 15.31 -2.08 11.21
CA LYS A 52 16.72 -2.40 11.46
C LYS A 52 16.84 -3.19 12.76
N PRO A 53 17.46 -4.39 12.73
CA PRO A 53 17.84 -5.09 13.96
C PRO A 53 18.76 -4.21 14.82
N THR A 54 18.53 -4.18 16.12
CA THR A 54 19.42 -3.53 17.11
C THR A 54 19.87 -4.56 18.15
N ARG A 55 20.82 -4.23 19.02
CA ARG A 55 21.40 -5.21 19.98
C ARG A 55 20.33 -5.95 20.80
N ASN A 56 19.28 -5.25 21.24
CA ASN A 56 18.23 -5.79 22.10
C ASN A 56 16.82 -5.52 21.55
N GLY A 57 16.67 -5.33 20.23
CA GLY A 57 15.39 -4.88 19.70
C GLY A 57 15.35 -4.65 18.21
N VAL A 58 14.40 -3.82 17.81
CA VAL A 58 14.14 -3.45 16.42
C VAL A 58 13.82 -1.96 16.36
N CYS A 59 14.43 -1.26 15.40
CA CYS A 59 14.09 0.12 15.06
C CYS A 59 13.32 0.14 13.74
N PHE A 60 12.10 0.66 13.76
CA PHE A 60 11.29 0.78 12.54
C PHE A 60 11.83 1.89 11.64
N ASN A 61 11.68 1.74 10.32
CA ASN A 61 12.08 2.75 9.35
C ASN A 61 10.84 3.57 8.90
N GLU A 62 10.88 4.18 7.72
CA GLU A 62 9.81 4.98 7.10
C GLU A 62 8.64 4.15 6.51
N TYR A 63 8.44 2.92 6.99
CA TYR A 63 7.45 2.00 6.45
C TYR A 63 6.28 1.82 7.42
N VAL A 64 5.06 1.93 6.91
CA VAL A 64 3.82 1.85 7.68
C VAL A 64 2.93 0.71 7.18
N GLY A 65 2.06 0.19 8.04
CA GLY A 65 1.17 -0.93 7.71
C GLY A 65 1.20 -1.99 8.80
N VAL A 66 1.33 -3.27 8.43
CA VAL A 66 1.18 -4.38 9.37
C VAL A 66 2.22 -5.48 9.18
N VAL A 67 2.75 -5.97 10.29
CA VAL A 67 3.62 -7.13 10.37
C VAL A 67 3.02 -8.15 11.33
N LYS A 68 2.82 -9.37 10.88
CA LYS A 68 2.42 -10.49 11.73
C LYS A 68 3.62 -11.42 11.92
N VAL A 69 3.93 -11.72 13.18
CA VAL A 69 4.92 -12.73 13.57
C VAL A 69 4.35 -13.56 14.72
N LEU A 70 4.42 -14.89 14.61
CA LEU A 70 3.86 -15.79 15.61
C LEU A 70 2.37 -15.45 15.86
N ASN A 71 1.99 -15.18 17.11
CA ASN A 71 0.66 -14.76 17.54
C ASN A 71 0.52 -13.24 17.79
N LEU A 72 1.50 -12.45 17.35
CA LEU A 72 1.53 -10.99 17.48
C LEU A 72 1.33 -10.32 16.11
N THR A 73 0.37 -9.39 16.08
CA THR A 73 0.20 -8.44 14.99
C THR A 73 0.80 -7.11 15.42
N ILE A 74 1.72 -6.55 14.65
CA ILE A 74 2.34 -5.25 14.88
C ILE A 74 1.82 -4.29 13.81
N GLU A 75 1.19 -3.21 14.20
CA GLU A 75 0.80 -2.13 13.30
C GLU A 75 1.77 -0.98 13.43
N ILE A 76 2.39 -0.62 12.30
CA ILE A 76 3.32 0.48 12.22
C ILE A 76 2.56 1.66 11.65
N LEU A 77 2.31 2.65 12.49
CA LEU A 77 1.51 3.82 12.21
C LEU A 77 2.40 4.97 11.73
N PRO A 78 1.88 5.84 10.84
CA PRO A 78 2.58 7.04 10.45
C PRO A 78 2.63 8.03 11.62
N LYS A 79 3.62 8.93 11.60
CA LYS A 79 3.69 10.03 12.55
C LYS A 79 4.29 11.28 11.92
N ALA A 80 3.43 12.26 11.64
CA ALA A 80 3.82 13.59 11.15
C ALA A 80 3.49 14.72 12.14
N ASP A 81 3.26 14.42 13.42
CA ASP A 81 3.22 15.45 14.46
C ASP A 81 4.29 15.21 15.54
N ASN A 82 4.75 16.31 16.14
CA ASN A 82 5.75 16.28 17.21
C ASN A 82 5.08 16.18 18.59
N ARG A 83 3.79 15.85 18.67
CA ARG A 83 3.11 15.68 19.96
C ARG A 83 3.68 14.41 20.60
N ARG A 84 4.36 14.57 21.73
CA ARG A 84 4.56 13.46 22.67
C ARG A 84 3.28 13.43 23.49
N ALA A 85 2.43 12.43 23.30
CA ALA A 85 1.43 12.14 24.34
C ALA A 85 2.16 12.00 25.67
N ASN A 86 1.56 12.49 26.75
CA ASN A 86 2.02 12.12 28.09
C ASN A 86 1.88 10.60 28.17
N PHE A 87 3.02 9.90 28.24
CA PHE A 87 3.10 8.44 28.20
C PHE A 87 2.46 7.75 29.40
N ASP A 88 1.94 8.52 30.37
CA ASP A 88 1.29 8.03 31.58
C ASP A 88 -0.24 7.95 31.45
N ASP A 89 -0.86 8.59 30.45
CA ASP A 89 -2.32 8.50 30.21
C ASP A 89 -2.65 7.51 29.08
N LEU A 90 -3.08 6.31 29.47
CA LEU A 90 -3.55 5.25 28.58
C LEU A 90 -4.61 5.72 27.57
N ARG A 91 -5.51 6.63 27.96
CA ARG A 91 -6.57 7.13 27.07
C ARG A 91 -5.98 8.03 25.99
N ALA A 92 -5.04 8.91 26.36
CA ALA A 92 -4.38 9.79 25.42
C ALA A 92 -3.55 9.01 24.39
N ILE A 93 -2.82 7.97 24.83
CA ILE A 93 -2.05 7.09 23.93
C ILE A 93 -2.99 6.39 22.94
N GLN A 94 -4.07 5.78 23.43
CA GLN A 94 -5.02 5.07 22.57
C GLN A 94 -5.72 6.01 21.58
N GLN A 95 -6.00 7.25 21.96
CA GLN A 95 -6.56 8.27 21.06
C GLN A 95 -5.58 8.64 19.95
N GLU A 96 -4.29 8.84 20.28
CA GLU A 96 -3.25 9.15 19.30
C GLU A 96 -3.06 8.00 18.30
N GLU A 97 -2.97 6.77 18.79
CA GLU A 97 -2.87 5.58 17.95
C GLU A 97 -4.09 5.40 17.03
N ASN A 98 -5.30 5.57 17.55
CA ASN A 98 -6.52 5.46 16.76
C ASN A 98 -6.62 6.56 15.70
N LYS A 99 -6.15 7.79 16.02
CA LYS A 99 -6.04 8.89 15.06
C LYS A 99 -5.14 8.49 13.89
N TRP A 100 -3.90 8.06 14.16
CA TRP A 100 -2.94 7.74 13.11
C TRP A 100 -3.30 6.49 12.32
N GLN A 101 -3.92 5.50 12.97
CA GLN A 101 -4.49 4.34 12.30
C GLN A 101 -5.61 4.75 11.32
N SER A 102 -6.53 5.62 11.73
CA SER A 102 -7.59 6.12 10.86
C SER A 102 -7.03 6.88 9.65
N ILE A 103 -6.07 7.77 9.88
CA ILE A 103 -5.37 8.52 8.82
C ILE A 103 -4.73 7.57 7.81
N LEU A 104 -4.00 6.55 8.29
CA LEU A 104 -3.36 5.57 7.42
C LEU A 104 -4.40 4.82 6.58
N ILE A 105 -5.48 4.33 7.20
CA ILE A 105 -6.55 3.62 6.50
C ILE A 105 -7.18 4.51 5.42
N ASP A 106 -7.45 5.77 5.73
CA ASP A 106 -8.03 6.71 4.76
C ASP A 106 -7.08 7.00 3.59
N MET A 107 -5.77 7.13 3.85
CA MET A 107 -4.77 7.30 2.79
C MET A 107 -4.71 6.08 1.88
N LEU A 108 -4.69 4.88 2.47
CA LEU A 108 -4.69 3.62 1.72
C LEU A 108 -5.96 3.48 0.87
N LYS A 109 -7.12 3.95 1.35
CA LYS A 109 -8.36 3.99 0.56
C LYS A 109 -8.24 4.90 -0.66
N VAL A 110 -7.77 6.13 -0.47
CA VAL A 110 -7.61 7.12 -1.54
C VAL A 110 -6.58 6.67 -2.58
N CYS A 111 -5.51 6.02 -2.15
CA CYS A 111 -4.46 5.50 -3.05
C CYS A 111 -4.87 4.18 -3.75
N TYR A 112 -6.14 3.75 -3.62
CA TYR A 112 -6.66 2.49 -4.14
C TYR A 112 -5.92 1.24 -3.66
N LEU A 113 -5.15 1.36 -2.57
CA LEU A 113 -4.52 0.23 -1.90
C LEU A 113 -5.57 -0.53 -1.09
N ILE A 114 -6.58 0.16 -0.54
CA ILE A 114 -7.78 -0.42 0.10
C ILE A 114 -9.03 0.18 -0.56
N ASN A 115 -9.38 -0.21 -1.79
CA ASN A 115 -10.60 0.31 -2.40
C ASN A 115 -11.83 -0.47 -1.89
N THR A 116 -12.61 0.08 -0.96
CA THR A 116 -13.88 -0.53 -0.49
C THR A 116 -15.06 0.44 -0.63
N PRO A 117 -16.04 0.17 -1.51
CA PRO A 117 -17.31 0.90 -1.51
C PRO A 117 -18.21 0.54 -0.30
N SER A 118 -17.96 -0.61 0.34
CA SER A 118 -18.93 -1.30 1.20
C SER A 118 -18.55 -1.41 2.67
N ILE A 119 -17.38 -0.94 3.09
CA ILE A 119 -17.10 -0.84 4.53
C ILE A 119 -17.84 0.41 5.01
N SER A 120 -19.09 0.23 5.43
CA SER A 120 -19.79 1.29 6.15
C SER A 120 -18.93 1.69 7.35
N ASP A 121 -18.87 2.99 7.66
CA ASP A 121 -18.19 3.47 8.86
C ASP A 121 -18.71 2.79 10.15
N ALA A 122 -19.87 2.14 10.09
CA ALA A 122 -20.41 1.31 11.16
C ALA A 122 -19.64 -0.01 11.39
N HIS A 123 -19.14 -0.69 10.34
CA HIS A 123 -18.34 -1.90 10.48
C HIS A 123 -16.91 -1.64 10.99
N LEU A 124 -16.32 -0.50 10.61
CA LEU A 124 -15.05 -0.02 11.21
C LEU A 124 -15.23 0.39 12.69
N LYS A 125 -16.43 0.81 13.09
CA LYS A 125 -16.73 1.22 14.48
C LYS A 125 -16.86 0.04 15.44
N THR A 126 -17.31 -1.12 14.97
CA THR A 126 -17.59 -2.27 15.85
C THR A 126 -16.39 -3.18 16.07
N HIS A 127 -15.38 -3.14 15.21
CA HIS A 127 -14.23 -4.02 15.33
C HIS A 127 -12.92 -3.24 15.29
N SER A 128 -12.10 -3.39 16.33
CA SER A 128 -10.68 -3.01 16.36
C SER A 128 -9.89 -3.94 15.44
N ASN A 129 -10.27 -3.97 14.17
CA ASN A 129 -9.69 -4.85 13.18
C ASN A 129 -8.33 -4.31 12.79
N SER A 130 -7.38 -5.22 12.67
CA SER A 130 -6.08 -4.85 12.17
C SER A 130 -6.19 -4.37 10.72
N ILE A 131 -5.26 -3.53 10.25
CA ILE A 131 -5.10 -3.23 8.82
C ILE A 131 -5.07 -4.53 7.99
N LEU A 132 -4.45 -5.60 8.51
CA LEU A 132 -4.45 -6.92 7.87
C LEU A 132 -5.87 -7.51 7.75
N ASP A 133 -6.67 -7.40 8.81
CA ASP A 133 -8.04 -7.91 8.83
C ASP A 133 -8.91 -7.16 7.80
N LEU A 134 -8.70 -5.84 7.61
CA LEU A 134 -9.39 -5.06 6.57
C LEU A 134 -9.11 -5.58 5.14
N TYR A 135 -7.86 -5.95 4.86
CA TYR A 135 -7.51 -6.56 3.58
C TYR A 135 -8.15 -7.94 3.39
N ILE A 136 -8.19 -8.75 4.46
CA ILE A 136 -8.81 -10.08 4.43
C ILE A 136 -10.32 -9.95 4.22
N GLU A 137 -11.01 -9.08 4.97
CA GLU A 137 -12.44 -8.79 4.81
C GLU A 137 -12.75 -8.36 3.37
N ARG A 138 -11.95 -7.44 2.84
CA ARG A 138 -12.12 -6.98 1.46
C ARG A 138 -11.92 -8.11 0.45
N PHE A 139 -10.89 -8.93 0.63
CA PHE A 139 -10.66 -10.09 -0.23
C PHE A 139 -11.85 -11.05 -0.21
N ILE A 140 -12.39 -11.36 0.96
CA ILE A 140 -13.55 -12.23 1.13
C ILE A 140 -14.77 -11.66 0.40
N ILE A 141 -15.05 -10.36 0.54
CA ILE A 141 -16.17 -9.69 -0.15
C ILE A 141 -16.03 -9.80 -1.67
N GLU A 142 -14.83 -9.55 -2.20
CA GLU A 142 -14.56 -9.60 -3.63
C GLU A 142 -14.73 -11.03 -4.17
N VAL A 143 -14.14 -12.03 -3.51
CA VAL A 143 -14.29 -13.42 -3.96
C VAL A 143 -15.72 -13.92 -3.84
N ASN A 144 -16.44 -13.61 -2.76
CA ASN A 144 -17.86 -13.96 -2.64
C ASN A 144 -18.71 -13.33 -3.74
N THR A 145 -18.38 -12.11 -4.16
CA THR A 145 -19.05 -11.45 -5.29
C THR A 145 -18.81 -12.20 -6.59
N LEU A 146 -17.58 -12.66 -6.84
CA LEU A 146 -17.24 -13.51 -8.00
C LEU A 146 -17.98 -14.85 -7.98
N ILE A 147 -18.09 -15.48 -6.81
CA ILE A 147 -18.84 -16.74 -6.64
C ILE A 147 -20.32 -16.52 -6.99
N ARG A 148 -20.94 -15.46 -6.47
CA ARG A 148 -22.35 -15.11 -6.74
C ARG A 148 -22.62 -14.79 -8.21
N GLN A 149 -21.70 -14.10 -8.87
CA GLN A 149 -21.80 -13.79 -10.31
C GLN A 149 -21.55 -15.02 -11.20
N GLY A 150 -20.94 -16.06 -10.65
CA GLY A 150 -20.54 -17.26 -11.38
C GLY A 150 -19.10 -17.16 -11.86
N LEU A 151 -18.28 -18.14 -11.45
CA LEU A 151 -16.87 -18.20 -11.83
C LEU A 151 -16.69 -18.42 -13.33
N ILE A 152 -15.71 -17.74 -13.93
CA ILE A 152 -15.44 -17.84 -15.38
C ILE A 152 -14.99 -19.25 -15.71
N LYS A 153 -15.61 -19.84 -16.73
CA LYS A 153 -15.21 -21.14 -17.25
C LYS A 153 -14.44 -20.97 -18.55
N ARG A 154 -13.43 -21.81 -18.78
CA ARG A 154 -12.66 -21.82 -20.03
C ARG A 154 -12.71 -23.20 -20.67
N TYR A 155 -12.75 -23.20 -22.00
CA TYR A 155 -12.55 -24.41 -22.78
C TYR A 155 -11.08 -24.79 -22.75
N ARG A 156 -10.76 -25.95 -22.17
CA ARG A 156 -9.44 -26.58 -22.25
C ARG A 156 -9.50 -27.83 -23.11
N LYS A 157 -8.52 -28.01 -23.99
CA LYS A 157 -8.34 -29.28 -24.70
C LYS A 157 -7.59 -30.23 -23.78
N VAL A 158 -8.22 -31.35 -23.44
CA VAL A 158 -7.61 -32.43 -22.68
C VAL A 158 -7.47 -33.63 -23.60
N GLU A 159 -6.27 -34.18 -23.66
CA GLU A 159 -6.02 -35.44 -24.35
C GLU A 159 -5.91 -36.56 -23.34
N GLY A 160 -6.47 -37.72 -23.65
CA GLY A 160 -6.42 -38.87 -22.76
C GLY A 160 -6.80 -40.18 -23.44
N ASN A 161 -6.41 -41.29 -22.80
CA ASN A 161 -6.76 -42.63 -23.23
C ASN A 161 -7.92 -43.18 -22.40
N CYS A 162 -9.13 -43.11 -22.95
CA CYS A 162 -10.38 -43.35 -22.25
C CYS A 162 -11.12 -44.55 -22.83
N ASN A 163 -12.02 -45.18 -22.08
CA ASN A 163 -12.78 -46.35 -22.56
C ASN A 163 -13.99 -45.97 -23.43
N ASN A 164 -14.17 -44.68 -23.71
CA ASN A 164 -15.31 -44.16 -24.46
C ASN A 164 -14.85 -43.11 -25.48
N LEU A 165 -15.47 -43.13 -26.66
CA LEU A 165 -15.19 -42.18 -27.72
C LEU A 165 -16.03 -40.91 -27.51
N LYS A 166 -15.44 -39.89 -26.87
CA LYS A 166 -16.05 -38.57 -26.70
C LYS A 166 -15.08 -37.47 -27.11
N GLY A 167 -15.44 -36.71 -28.14
CA GLY A 167 -14.57 -35.68 -28.74
C GLY A 167 -13.82 -36.19 -29.98
N LYS A 168 -12.69 -35.57 -30.30
CA LYS A 168 -11.92 -35.89 -31.51
C LYS A 168 -10.97 -37.06 -31.26
N LEU A 169 -11.07 -38.13 -32.04
CA LEU A 169 -10.08 -39.21 -32.01
C LEU A 169 -8.75 -38.73 -32.60
N LEU A 170 -7.65 -38.93 -31.86
CA LEU A 170 -6.31 -38.63 -32.33
C LEU A 170 -5.66 -39.89 -32.91
N ILE A 171 -5.94 -40.15 -34.19
CA ILE A 171 -5.63 -41.43 -34.87
C ILE A 171 -4.17 -41.88 -34.65
N GLY A 172 -3.19 -41.01 -34.86
CA GLY A 172 -1.77 -41.37 -34.68
C GLY A 172 -1.42 -41.85 -33.27
N LYS A 173 -1.88 -41.11 -32.24
CA LYS A 173 -1.66 -41.49 -30.83
C LYS A 173 -2.51 -42.71 -30.42
N HIS A 174 -3.70 -42.86 -31.00
CA HIS A 174 -4.58 -43.97 -30.74
C HIS A 174 -3.98 -45.29 -31.22
N ILE A 175 -3.50 -45.34 -32.48
CA ILE A 175 -2.81 -46.52 -33.00
C ILE A 175 -1.61 -46.84 -32.11
N GLN A 176 -0.77 -45.84 -31.79
CA GLN A 176 0.42 -46.04 -30.96
C GLN A 176 0.12 -46.62 -29.58
N LYS A 177 -0.93 -46.15 -28.89
CA LYS A 177 -1.22 -46.55 -27.50
C LYS A 177 -2.16 -47.74 -27.36
N ASN A 178 -3.00 -48.01 -28.37
CA ASN A 178 -4.14 -48.93 -28.25
C ASN A 178 -4.11 -50.09 -29.26
N LEU A 179 -2.95 -50.37 -29.88
CA LEU A 179 -2.74 -51.56 -30.71
C LEU A 179 -3.19 -52.86 -30.01
N VAL A 180 -2.88 -52.98 -28.72
CA VAL A 180 -3.27 -54.14 -27.88
C VAL A 180 -4.50 -53.83 -27.01
N HIS A 181 -4.64 -52.58 -26.55
CA HIS A 181 -5.76 -52.12 -25.71
C HIS A 181 -6.94 -51.58 -26.55
N GLN A 182 -7.58 -52.47 -27.31
CA GLN A 182 -8.68 -52.12 -28.23
C GLN A 182 -9.93 -51.60 -27.52
N GLU A 183 -10.04 -51.82 -26.20
CA GLU A 183 -11.10 -51.30 -25.33
C GLU A 183 -10.98 -49.79 -25.04
N ARG A 184 -9.93 -49.12 -25.54
CA ARG A 184 -9.61 -47.72 -25.24
C ARG A 184 -9.52 -46.86 -26.50
N PHE A 185 -9.82 -45.58 -26.38
CA PHE A 185 -9.72 -44.56 -27.42
C PHE A 185 -8.84 -43.41 -26.95
N TYR A 186 -7.87 -43.02 -27.77
CA TYR A 186 -7.04 -41.84 -27.48
C TYR A 186 -7.70 -40.60 -28.09
N VAL A 187 -8.37 -39.80 -27.25
CA VAL A 187 -9.23 -38.70 -27.67
C VAL A 187 -8.73 -37.35 -27.16
N ALA A 188 -8.97 -36.30 -27.95
CA ALA A 188 -8.92 -34.91 -27.55
C ALA A 188 -10.35 -34.41 -27.30
N GLN A 189 -10.66 -34.12 -26.05
CA GLN A 189 -11.94 -33.57 -25.63
C GLN A 189 -11.80 -32.12 -25.18
N ILE A 190 -12.84 -31.33 -25.38
CA ILE A 190 -12.92 -29.98 -24.83
C ILE A 190 -13.65 -30.09 -23.49
N GLN A 191 -12.95 -29.82 -22.40
CA GLN A 191 -13.55 -29.70 -21.08
C GLN A 191 -13.85 -28.25 -20.79
N PHE A 192 -15.06 -27.99 -20.30
CA PHE A 192 -15.50 -26.67 -19.87
C PHE A 192 -15.47 -26.64 -18.34
N ASP A 193 -14.34 -26.22 -17.78
CA ASP A 193 -14.12 -26.26 -16.34
C ASP A 193 -13.71 -24.90 -15.76
N LYS A 194 -13.62 -24.89 -14.43
CA LYS A 194 -13.19 -23.73 -13.63
C LYS A 194 -11.67 -23.74 -13.41
N ASN A 195 -10.90 -24.56 -14.13
CA ASN A 195 -9.47 -24.68 -13.93
C ASN A 195 -8.75 -23.50 -14.61
N HIS A 196 -8.80 -22.35 -13.94
CA HIS A 196 -8.29 -21.08 -14.42
C HIS A 196 -7.16 -20.61 -13.50
N LEU A 197 -6.09 -20.04 -14.08
CA LEU A 197 -4.96 -19.52 -13.30
C LEU A 197 -5.42 -18.56 -12.20
N LEU A 198 -6.33 -17.64 -12.53
CA LEU A 198 -6.93 -16.70 -11.57
C LEU A 198 -7.55 -17.45 -10.37
N HIS A 199 -8.31 -18.53 -10.62
CA HIS A 199 -8.92 -19.28 -9.54
C HIS A 199 -7.90 -20.05 -8.71
N LYS A 200 -6.84 -20.58 -9.33
CA LYS A 200 -5.75 -21.23 -8.59
C LYS A 200 -5.04 -20.24 -7.65
N ILE A 201 -4.82 -19.00 -8.11
CA ILE A 201 -4.27 -17.92 -7.29
C ILE A 201 -5.22 -17.58 -6.13
N LEU A 202 -6.51 -17.43 -6.40
CA LEU A 202 -7.51 -17.15 -5.36
C LEU A 202 -7.60 -18.29 -4.34
N ALA A 203 -7.65 -19.55 -4.78
CA ALA A 203 -7.65 -20.72 -3.91
C ALA A 203 -6.42 -20.72 -2.98
N LYS A 204 -5.23 -20.46 -3.53
CA LYS A 204 -4.00 -20.38 -2.72
C LYS A 204 -4.05 -19.27 -1.68
N ALA A 205 -4.63 -18.11 -2.03
CA ALA A 205 -4.83 -17.01 -1.08
C ALA A 205 -5.85 -17.38 0.00
N ILE A 206 -6.98 -18.01 -0.36
CA ILE A 206 -8.01 -18.49 0.57
C ILE A 206 -7.41 -19.47 1.60
N ASP A 207 -6.52 -20.36 1.16
CA ASP A 207 -5.89 -21.35 2.03
C ASP A 207 -5.05 -20.74 3.17
N ILE A 208 -4.44 -19.58 2.96
CA ILE A 208 -3.60 -18.95 3.98
C ILE A 208 -4.38 -18.05 4.94
N LEU A 209 -5.57 -17.56 4.57
CA LEU A 209 -6.33 -16.58 5.36
C LEU A 209 -6.60 -17.02 6.81
N PRO A 210 -7.00 -18.28 7.10
CA PRO A 210 -7.29 -18.70 8.47
C PRO A 210 -6.09 -18.54 9.42
N SER A 211 -4.87 -18.67 8.90
CA SER A 211 -3.64 -18.48 9.68
C SER A 211 -3.31 -17.00 9.95
N LEU A 212 -3.90 -16.09 9.17
CA LEU A 212 -3.64 -14.65 9.24
C LEU A 212 -4.68 -13.89 10.07
N CYS A 213 -5.90 -14.42 10.20
CA CYS A 213 -7.02 -13.76 10.88
C CYS A 213 -6.78 -13.60 12.39
N SER A 214 -7.16 -12.44 12.91
CA SER A 214 -7.11 -12.16 14.36
C SER A 214 -8.47 -12.29 15.04
N SER A 215 -9.56 -12.08 14.29
CA SER A 215 -10.96 -12.12 14.75
C SER A 215 -11.59 -13.49 14.53
N ARG A 216 -12.40 -13.95 15.50
CA ARG A 216 -13.17 -15.21 15.37
C ARG A 216 -14.25 -15.12 14.29
N VAL A 217 -14.88 -13.95 14.13
CA VAL A 217 -15.89 -13.70 13.10
C VAL A 217 -15.25 -13.84 11.72
N LEU A 218 -14.15 -13.12 11.50
CA LEU A 218 -13.40 -13.17 10.24
C LEU A 218 -12.85 -14.56 9.93
N LEU A 219 -12.39 -15.28 10.96
CA LEU A 219 -11.94 -16.67 10.81
C LEU A 219 -13.08 -17.58 10.32
N SER A 220 -14.30 -17.41 10.84
CA SER A 220 -15.47 -18.14 10.36
C SER A 220 -15.75 -17.84 8.90
N GLU A 221 -15.69 -16.57 8.49
CA GLU A 221 -15.90 -16.17 7.10
C GLU A 221 -14.85 -16.76 6.16
N CYS A 222 -13.59 -16.87 6.60
CA CYS A 222 -12.53 -17.53 5.83
C CYS A 222 -12.83 -19.01 5.58
N TYR A 223 -13.28 -19.74 6.61
CA TYR A 223 -13.64 -21.15 6.45
C TYR A 223 -14.88 -21.33 5.58
N SER A 224 -15.89 -20.48 5.73
CA SER A 224 -17.06 -20.48 4.84
C SER A 224 -16.66 -20.21 3.38
N LEU A 225 -15.77 -19.25 3.14
CA LEU A 225 -15.27 -18.96 1.79
C LEU A 225 -14.52 -20.18 1.21
N LYS A 226 -13.66 -20.82 2.02
CA LYS A 226 -12.91 -22.01 1.62
C LYS A 226 -13.82 -23.17 1.22
N LEU A 227 -14.89 -23.42 1.98
CA LEU A 227 -15.88 -24.46 1.65
C LEU A 227 -16.67 -24.16 0.37
N ASN A 228 -16.92 -22.88 0.07
CA ASN A 228 -17.69 -22.46 -1.10
C ASN A 228 -16.85 -22.30 -2.38
N PHE A 229 -15.52 -22.31 -2.28
CA PHE A 229 -14.63 -22.15 -3.43
C PHE A 229 -14.27 -23.52 -4.04
N PRO A 230 -14.14 -23.65 -5.38
CA PRO A 230 -13.79 -24.91 -6.00
C PRO A 230 -12.42 -25.44 -5.54
N GLU A 231 -12.33 -26.76 -5.33
CA GLU A 231 -11.05 -27.45 -5.15
C GLU A 231 -10.25 -27.39 -6.45
N LEU A 232 -9.00 -26.95 -6.35
CA LEU A 232 -8.09 -26.74 -7.48
C LEU A 232 -6.70 -27.26 -7.14
N GLU A 233 -5.96 -27.64 -8.18
CA GLU A 233 -4.56 -28.04 -8.04
C GLU A 233 -3.71 -26.89 -7.49
N ASP A 234 -2.76 -27.25 -6.64
CA ASP A 234 -1.81 -26.29 -6.07
C ASP A 234 -0.89 -25.68 -7.14
N ILE A 235 -0.43 -24.45 -6.88
CA ILE A 235 0.51 -23.73 -7.75
C ILE A 235 1.62 -23.05 -6.95
N ILE A 236 2.77 -22.94 -7.60
CA ILE A 236 3.89 -22.15 -7.10
C ILE A 236 3.63 -20.68 -7.41
N ILE A 237 3.54 -19.87 -6.36
CA ILE A 237 3.35 -18.42 -6.49
C ILE A 237 4.71 -17.75 -6.68
N THR A 238 4.85 -16.98 -7.76
CA THR A 238 6.00 -16.12 -8.03
C THR A 238 5.52 -14.76 -8.50
N GLU A 239 6.36 -13.73 -8.39
CA GLU A 239 6.04 -12.40 -8.90
C GLU A 239 5.75 -12.43 -10.41
N SER A 240 6.59 -13.14 -11.17
CA SER A 240 6.44 -13.34 -12.62
C SER A 240 5.11 -14.00 -13.05
N LEU A 241 4.45 -14.72 -12.13
CA LEU A 241 3.14 -15.31 -12.40
C LEU A 241 2.09 -14.24 -12.58
N PHE A 242 2.16 -13.18 -11.76
CA PHE A 242 1.21 -12.07 -11.80
C PHE A 242 1.45 -11.16 -13.01
N ASP A 243 2.69 -10.99 -13.44
CA ASP A 243 3.04 -10.14 -14.58
C ASP A 243 2.50 -10.69 -15.92
N LYS A 244 2.23 -12.00 -15.97
CA LYS A 244 1.62 -12.69 -17.13
C LYS A 244 0.10 -12.56 -17.18
N ILE A 245 -0.53 -12.02 -16.13
CA ILE A 245 -1.99 -11.91 -16.07
C ILE A 245 -2.44 -10.71 -16.90
N VAL A 246 -3.20 -10.98 -17.95
CA VAL A 246 -3.88 -9.96 -18.76
C VAL A 246 -5.37 -10.07 -18.49
N PHE A 247 -5.96 -8.98 -18.02
CA PHE A 247 -7.40 -8.91 -17.80
C PHE A 247 -8.11 -8.51 -19.10
N ASP A 248 -9.12 -9.30 -19.45
CA ASP A 248 -10.05 -9.04 -20.55
C ASP A 248 -11.42 -8.62 -20.00
N ARG A 249 -12.37 -8.34 -20.90
CA ARG A 249 -13.74 -7.93 -20.52
C ARG A 249 -14.42 -8.92 -19.57
N LYS A 250 -14.10 -10.23 -19.63
CA LYS A 250 -14.71 -11.25 -18.78
C LYS A 250 -14.02 -11.33 -17.41
N SER A 251 -12.69 -11.20 -17.38
CA SER A 251 -11.85 -11.34 -16.20
C SER A 251 -11.60 -10.04 -15.44
N ASN A 252 -12.03 -8.89 -15.97
CA ASN A 252 -11.88 -7.58 -15.31
C ASN A 252 -12.45 -7.55 -13.88
N ALA A 253 -13.55 -8.26 -13.63
CA ALA A 253 -14.15 -8.38 -12.29
C ALA A 253 -13.19 -9.01 -11.24
N TYR A 254 -12.18 -9.77 -11.67
CA TYR A 254 -11.24 -10.46 -10.79
C TYR A 254 -10.07 -9.56 -10.35
N GLN A 255 -9.90 -8.40 -10.98
CA GLN A 255 -8.71 -7.58 -10.83
C GLN A 255 -8.41 -7.24 -9.37
N ILE A 256 -9.41 -6.79 -8.61
CA ILE A 256 -9.26 -6.39 -7.20
C ILE A 256 -8.92 -7.61 -6.34
N ALA A 257 -9.66 -8.71 -6.47
CA ALA A 257 -9.40 -9.95 -5.73
C ALA A 257 -7.97 -10.46 -5.98
N ILE A 258 -7.49 -10.40 -7.23
CA ILE A 258 -6.15 -10.84 -7.62
C ILE A 258 -5.06 -9.88 -7.11
N GLN A 259 -5.31 -8.58 -7.09
CA GLN A 259 -4.39 -7.59 -6.51
C GLN A 259 -4.19 -7.85 -5.01
N ILE A 260 -5.27 -8.09 -4.27
CA ILE A 260 -5.18 -8.41 -2.85
C ILE A 260 -4.52 -9.77 -2.64
N ALA A 261 -4.86 -10.79 -3.44
CA ALA A 261 -4.19 -12.09 -3.40
C ALA A 261 -2.69 -11.97 -3.67
N LYS A 262 -2.27 -11.16 -4.66
CA LYS A 262 -0.86 -10.87 -4.95
C LYS A 262 -0.16 -10.32 -3.72
N MET A 263 -0.74 -9.30 -3.11
CA MET A 263 -0.19 -8.67 -1.91
C MET A 263 -0.06 -9.66 -0.75
N LEU A 264 -1.10 -10.45 -0.47
CA LEU A 264 -1.08 -11.43 0.61
C LEU A 264 -0.03 -12.53 0.34
N LEU A 265 -0.07 -13.15 -0.83
CA LEU A 265 0.76 -14.32 -1.16
C LEU A 265 2.25 -13.98 -1.30
N LEU A 266 2.61 -12.84 -1.90
CA LEU A 266 4.02 -12.48 -2.09
C LEU A 266 4.70 -12.03 -0.78
N ASN A 267 3.91 -11.53 0.17
CA ASN A 267 4.42 -11.08 1.46
C ASN A 267 4.34 -12.16 2.56
N TYR A 268 3.56 -13.22 2.33
CA TYR A 268 3.43 -14.35 3.23
C TYR A 268 4.68 -15.24 3.24
N ARG A 269 5.09 -15.67 4.43
CA ARG A 269 6.21 -16.59 4.67
C ARG A 269 5.74 -17.70 5.60
N PRO A 270 5.54 -18.93 5.09
CA PRO A 270 5.25 -20.07 5.94
C PRO A 270 6.51 -20.44 6.73
N ASP A 271 6.35 -20.78 8.01
CA ASP A 271 7.45 -21.35 8.80
C ASP A 271 7.56 -22.85 8.52
N LEU A 272 8.69 -23.27 7.94
CA LEU A 272 8.97 -24.65 7.54
C LEU A 272 9.29 -25.57 8.72
N THR A 273 9.54 -25.04 9.92
CA THR A 273 10.05 -25.82 11.06
C THR A 273 8.99 -26.30 12.04
N SER A 274 7.78 -25.71 12.06
CA SER A 274 6.69 -26.18 12.95
C SER A 274 5.26 -25.89 12.47
N GLY A 275 5.05 -25.40 11.24
CA GLY A 275 3.72 -25.22 10.63
C GLY A 275 2.78 -24.19 11.28
N THR A 276 3.15 -23.62 12.43
CA THR A 276 2.28 -22.76 13.26
C THR A 276 2.72 -21.30 13.35
N ASN A 277 3.89 -20.96 12.79
CA ASN A 277 4.56 -19.66 12.99
C ASN A 277 4.68 -18.84 11.69
N ASN A 278 3.62 -18.80 10.90
CA ASN A 278 3.61 -18.04 9.65
C ASN A 278 3.79 -16.54 9.90
N SER A 279 4.51 -15.86 9.01
CA SER A 279 4.71 -14.42 9.07
C SER A 279 4.25 -13.73 7.79
N ILE A 280 3.82 -12.48 7.92
CA ILE A 280 3.46 -11.62 6.78
C ILE A 280 3.81 -10.18 7.11
N ALA A 281 4.33 -9.44 6.13
CA ALA A 281 4.58 -8.00 6.26
C ALA A 281 3.97 -7.27 5.05
N ILE A 282 2.93 -6.49 5.29
CA ILE A 282 2.29 -5.64 4.28
C ILE A 282 2.59 -4.21 4.70
N LEU A 283 3.63 -3.66 4.10
CA LEU A 283 4.18 -2.37 4.48
C LEU A 283 4.35 -1.48 3.26
N PHE A 284 4.12 -0.19 3.48
CA PHE A 284 4.14 0.86 2.48
C PHE A 284 5.15 1.91 2.90
N ASN A 285 5.96 2.40 1.96
CA ASN A 285 6.82 3.54 2.25
C ASN A 285 5.94 4.77 2.47
N MET A 286 6.08 5.41 3.64
CA MET A 286 5.17 6.47 4.05
C MET A 286 5.34 7.74 3.21
N ASN A 287 6.57 8.06 2.76
CA ASN A 287 6.81 9.18 1.85
C ASN A 287 6.10 8.96 0.51
N GLN A 288 6.27 7.78 -0.09
CA GLN A 288 5.61 7.44 -1.36
C GLN A 288 4.09 7.39 -1.23
N LEU A 289 3.57 6.92 -0.09
CA LEU A 289 2.14 6.90 0.18
C LEU A 289 1.57 8.32 0.27
N TRP A 290 2.31 9.24 0.92
CA TRP A 290 1.93 10.65 1.01
C TRP A 290 1.96 11.35 -0.35
N GLU A 291 3.01 11.14 -1.14
CA GLU A 291 3.13 11.65 -2.52
C GLU A 291 1.94 11.21 -3.37
N GLU A 292 1.64 9.92 -3.39
CA GLU A 292 0.53 9.33 -4.13
C GLU A 292 -0.82 9.88 -3.64
N TYR A 293 -0.99 10.00 -2.32
CA TYR A 293 -2.20 10.57 -1.73
C TYR A 293 -2.44 12.00 -2.23
N ILE A 294 -1.43 12.88 -2.16
CA ILE A 294 -1.54 14.27 -2.64
C ILE A 294 -1.85 14.30 -4.13
N TYR A 295 -1.17 13.48 -4.94
CA TYR A 295 -1.47 13.39 -6.36
C TYR A 295 -2.93 13.01 -6.64
N ARG A 296 -3.46 11.99 -5.94
CA ARG A 296 -4.83 11.50 -6.14
C ARG A 296 -5.88 12.55 -5.77
N ILE A 297 -5.70 13.25 -4.66
CA ILE A 297 -6.66 14.29 -4.25
C ILE A 297 -6.62 15.49 -5.21
N LEU A 298 -5.43 15.88 -5.70
CA LEU A 298 -5.30 16.95 -6.69
C LEU A 298 -5.97 16.54 -8.00
N GLN A 299 -5.76 15.31 -8.46
CA GLN A 299 -6.39 14.78 -9.67
C GLN A 299 -7.92 14.74 -9.55
N LYS A 300 -8.44 14.33 -8.39
CA LYS A 300 -9.89 14.26 -8.13
C LYS A 300 -10.55 15.64 -8.12
N SER A 301 -9.86 16.65 -7.61
CA SER A 301 -10.37 18.02 -7.47
C SER A 301 -9.78 18.98 -8.52
N LYS A 302 -9.36 18.45 -9.68
CA LYS A 302 -8.69 19.21 -10.75
C LYS A 302 -9.60 20.34 -11.26
N PRO A 303 -9.19 21.62 -11.16
CA PRO A 303 -9.93 22.75 -11.70
C PRO A 303 -9.69 22.94 -13.20
N ASP A 304 -10.56 23.73 -13.85
CA ASP A 304 -10.49 24.02 -15.30
C ASP A 304 -9.23 24.78 -15.72
N SER A 305 -8.62 25.53 -14.80
CA SER A 305 -7.35 26.24 -15.01
C SER A 305 -6.15 25.29 -15.18
N VAL A 306 -6.30 24.02 -14.79
CA VAL A 306 -5.26 23.00 -14.86
C VAL A 306 -5.48 22.13 -16.09
N LYS A 307 -4.50 22.10 -16.99
CA LYS A 307 -4.51 21.25 -18.18
C LYS A 307 -4.19 19.81 -17.83
N MET A 308 -3.10 19.57 -17.11
CA MET A 308 -2.62 18.23 -16.78
C MET A 308 -1.85 18.21 -15.46
N ILE A 309 -1.92 17.08 -14.76
CA ILE A 309 -1.16 16.80 -13.54
C ILE A 309 -0.36 15.54 -13.80
N TYR A 310 0.96 15.63 -13.70
CA TYR A 310 1.87 14.51 -13.85
C TYR A 310 2.37 14.07 -12.48
N ASN A 311 2.34 12.76 -12.23
CA ASN A 311 2.91 12.14 -11.05
C ASN A 311 4.26 11.53 -11.39
N GLN A 312 5.30 11.84 -10.62
CA GLN A 312 6.54 11.06 -10.57
C GLN A 312 7.21 10.81 -11.94
N LYS A 313 7.06 11.75 -12.88
CA LYS A 313 7.55 11.62 -14.25
C LYS A 313 9.07 11.79 -14.28
N SER A 314 9.78 10.67 -14.36
CA SER A 314 11.24 10.65 -14.45
C SER A 314 11.71 11.22 -15.79
N THR A 315 12.55 12.25 -15.74
CA THR A 315 13.08 12.92 -16.94
C THR A 315 14.61 12.86 -16.91
N CYS A 316 15.22 12.46 -18.03
CA CYS A 316 16.66 12.25 -18.10
C CYS A 316 17.39 13.57 -17.86
N PHE A 317 18.22 13.62 -16.82
CA PHE A 317 18.93 14.81 -16.38
C PHE A 317 20.41 14.77 -16.77
N TRP A 318 21.02 13.59 -16.69
CA TRP A 318 22.43 13.41 -16.96
C TRP A 318 22.70 12.01 -17.51
N GLU A 319 23.61 11.90 -18.48
CA GLU A 319 23.99 10.62 -19.08
C GLU A 319 25.52 10.58 -19.30
N VAL A 320 26.13 9.44 -18.97
CA VAL A 320 27.50 9.12 -19.40
C VAL A 320 27.60 7.65 -19.77
N ASN A 321 28.16 7.33 -20.93
CA ASN A 321 28.41 5.95 -21.37
C ASN A 321 27.19 5.01 -21.19
N GLY A 322 25.99 5.50 -21.56
CA GLY A 322 24.72 4.77 -21.42
C GLY A 322 24.15 4.70 -19.99
N SER A 323 24.87 5.21 -18.97
CA SER A 323 24.36 5.36 -17.60
C SER A 323 23.59 6.65 -17.45
N ARG A 324 22.26 6.55 -17.38
CA ARG A 324 21.35 7.70 -17.21
C ARG A 324 20.98 7.95 -15.76
N ARG A 325 20.92 9.22 -15.38
CA ARG A 325 20.38 9.75 -14.13
C ARG A 325 19.19 10.65 -14.45
N TYR A 326 18.22 10.69 -13.56
CA TYR A 326 16.93 11.31 -13.81
C TYR A 326 16.57 12.27 -12.68
N LEU A 327 15.87 13.34 -13.03
CA LEU A 327 15.11 14.14 -12.08
C LEU A 327 13.66 13.66 -12.08
N LYS A 328 13.07 13.55 -10.88
CA LYS A 328 11.75 12.96 -10.67
C LYS A 328 11.00 13.78 -9.62
N PRO A 329 10.39 14.92 -9.99
CA PRO A 329 9.52 15.64 -9.08
C PRO A 329 8.31 14.78 -8.70
N ASP A 330 7.81 14.94 -7.49
CA ASP A 330 6.61 14.23 -7.03
C ASP A 330 5.43 14.59 -7.92
N ILE A 331 5.19 15.89 -8.11
CA ILE A 331 4.04 16.38 -8.87
C ILE A 331 4.46 17.55 -9.77
N VAL A 332 4.02 17.52 -11.03
CA VAL A 332 4.10 18.65 -11.95
C VAL A 332 2.72 19.00 -12.45
N ILE A 333 2.31 20.25 -12.26
CA ILE A 333 1.03 20.78 -12.73
C ILE A 333 1.32 21.67 -13.94
N GLU A 334 0.64 21.37 -15.05
CA GLU A 334 0.64 22.21 -16.25
C GLU A 334 -0.69 22.98 -16.30
N SER A 335 -0.59 24.31 -16.29
CA SER A 335 -1.75 25.19 -16.44
C SER A 335 -2.24 25.22 -17.89
N MET A 336 -3.43 25.76 -18.13
CA MET A 336 -3.95 25.98 -19.48
C MET A 336 -3.05 26.89 -20.32
N ASN A 337 -2.30 27.80 -19.69
CA ASN A 337 -1.35 28.69 -20.35
C ASN A 337 0.03 28.02 -20.57
N SER A 338 0.15 26.70 -20.38
CA SER A 338 1.39 25.93 -20.48
C SER A 338 2.47 26.29 -19.44
N GLU A 339 2.11 27.02 -18.38
CA GLU A 339 3.00 27.26 -17.25
C GLU A 339 3.09 26.01 -16.39
N LYS A 340 4.30 25.71 -15.90
CA LYS A 340 4.56 24.54 -15.07
C LYS A 340 4.78 24.95 -13.62
N ILE A 341 4.12 24.25 -12.72
CA ILE A 341 4.35 24.34 -11.28
C ILE A 341 4.85 22.98 -10.82
N VAL A 342 5.95 22.98 -10.08
CA VAL A 342 6.52 21.75 -9.49
C VAL A 342 6.23 21.73 -8.00
N ILE A 343 5.75 20.61 -7.49
CA ILE A 343 5.48 20.40 -6.08
C ILE A 343 6.26 19.17 -5.62
N ASP A 344 6.95 19.31 -4.51
CA ASP A 344 7.67 18.23 -3.84
C ASP A 344 7.14 18.15 -2.41
N THR A 345 6.60 16.99 -2.08
CA THR A 345 5.86 16.73 -0.86
C THR A 345 6.79 16.12 0.18
N LYS A 346 6.60 16.46 1.45
CA LYS A 346 7.43 15.94 2.53
C LYS A 346 6.55 15.43 3.67
N TRP A 347 6.75 14.18 4.08
CA TRP A 347 6.11 13.61 5.26
C TRP A 347 6.90 13.93 6.54
N LYS A 348 6.93 15.21 6.93
CA LYS A 348 7.55 15.66 8.20
C LYS A 348 6.89 16.94 8.72
N ASN A 349 6.88 17.13 10.03
CA ASN A 349 6.41 18.39 10.63
C ASN A 349 7.58 19.35 10.82
N ILE A 350 7.52 20.51 10.17
CA ILE A 350 8.50 21.58 10.39
C ILE A 350 8.08 22.56 11.51
N ASN A 351 6.93 22.35 12.17
CA ASN A 351 6.35 23.24 13.18
C ASN A 351 6.34 24.71 12.72
N ASN A 352 6.02 24.95 11.45
CA ASN A 352 5.96 26.27 10.83
C ASN A 352 7.29 27.05 10.82
N ASP A 353 8.41 26.37 11.05
CA ASP A 353 9.77 26.92 11.11
C ASP A 353 10.55 26.61 9.81
N PRO A 354 10.75 27.61 8.92
CA PRO A 354 11.47 27.43 7.67
C PRO A 354 12.94 27.01 7.83
N SER A 355 13.55 27.25 8.99
CA SER A 355 14.96 26.86 9.25
C SER A 355 15.15 25.33 9.27
N LYS A 356 14.07 24.56 9.42
CA LYS A 356 14.08 23.10 9.40
C LYS A 356 13.99 22.50 8.00
N ILE A 357 13.87 23.33 6.96
CA ILE A 357 13.94 22.87 5.57
C ILE A 357 15.38 22.44 5.28
N SER A 358 15.55 21.25 4.69
CA SER A 358 16.88 20.73 4.40
C SER A 358 17.49 21.47 3.20
N MET A 359 18.81 21.67 3.22
CA MET A 359 19.53 22.23 2.08
C MET A 359 19.40 21.35 0.83
N ASP A 360 19.23 20.04 0.98
CA ASP A 360 19.03 19.14 -0.15
C ASP A 360 17.65 19.32 -0.78
N ASP A 361 16.62 19.56 0.04
CA ASP A 361 15.27 19.89 -0.44
C ASP A 361 15.31 21.21 -1.25
N LEU A 362 16.02 22.22 -0.76
CA LEU A 362 16.19 23.51 -1.46
C LEU A 362 17.00 23.38 -2.77
N ARG A 363 18.09 22.60 -2.75
CA ARG A 363 18.89 22.31 -3.96
C ARG A 363 18.06 21.57 -5.00
N GLN A 364 17.24 20.62 -4.57
CA GLN A 364 16.32 19.89 -5.44
C GLN A 364 15.31 20.85 -6.07
N MET A 365 14.72 21.78 -5.29
CA MET A 365 13.77 22.76 -5.83
C MET A 365 14.45 23.71 -6.82
N TYR A 366 15.68 24.13 -6.54
CA TYR A 366 16.47 24.93 -7.46
C TYR A 366 16.70 24.18 -8.79
N ALA A 367 17.12 22.91 -8.73
CA ALA A 367 17.30 22.08 -9.93
C ALA A 367 15.99 21.91 -10.71
N TYR A 368 14.88 21.66 -10.04
CA TYR A 368 13.57 21.53 -10.68
C TYR A 368 13.11 22.81 -11.35
N HIS A 369 13.30 23.95 -10.70
CA HIS A 369 12.93 25.24 -11.26
C HIS A 369 13.65 25.50 -12.60
N HIS A 370 14.94 25.16 -12.69
CA HIS A 370 15.72 25.30 -13.91
C HIS A 370 15.37 24.24 -14.96
N PHE A 371 15.40 22.96 -14.56
CA PHE A 371 15.33 21.85 -15.51
C PHE A 371 13.93 21.69 -16.12
N PHE A 372 12.87 21.98 -15.38
CA PHE A 372 11.50 21.88 -15.88
C PHE A 372 10.97 23.21 -16.46
N GLU A 373 11.77 24.28 -16.44
CA GLU A 373 11.31 25.65 -16.74
C GLU A 373 10.04 26.00 -15.95
N ALA A 374 10.03 25.61 -14.67
CA ALA A 374 8.89 25.85 -13.81
C ALA A 374 8.76 27.35 -13.56
N LYS A 375 7.53 27.86 -13.59
CA LYS A 375 7.22 29.21 -13.15
C LYS A 375 7.42 29.33 -11.65
N GLN A 376 7.03 28.29 -10.91
CA GLN A 376 7.13 28.22 -9.45
C GLN A 376 7.42 26.79 -9.00
N CYS A 377 8.13 26.67 -7.89
CA CYS A 377 8.30 25.40 -7.17
C CYS A 377 7.80 25.55 -5.73
N PHE A 378 7.22 24.47 -5.18
CA PHE A 378 6.70 24.45 -3.83
C PHE A 378 7.15 23.22 -3.06
N LEU A 379 7.53 23.42 -1.80
CA LEU A 379 7.61 22.35 -0.82
C LEU A 379 6.28 22.27 -0.07
N LEU A 380 5.66 21.09 -0.05
CA LEU A 380 4.38 20.84 0.60
C LEU A 380 4.56 19.96 1.85
N TYR A 381 4.19 20.50 3.01
CA TYR A 381 4.28 19.82 4.30
C TYR A 381 2.89 19.63 4.94
N PRO A 382 2.67 18.53 5.67
CA PRO A 382 1.55 18.43 6.60
C PRO A 382 1.82 19.28 7.85
N GLY A 383 0.82 20.00 8.34
CA GLY A 383 0.93 20.83 9.55
C GLY A 383 -0.36 21.56 9.88
N SER A 384 -0.26 22.62 10.69
CA SER A 384 -1.36 23.57 10.85
C SER A 384 -1.39 24.50 9.64
N THR A 385 -2.57 24.76 9.07
CA THR A 385 -2.70 25.66 7.92
C THR A 385 -2.08 27.02 8.25
N GLU A 386 -1.18 27.48 7.39
CA GLU A 386 -0.52 28.78 7.47
C GLU A 386 -0.56 29.45 6.11
N PRO A 387 -0.45 30.79 6.03
CA PRO A 387 -0.24 31.48 4.77
C PRO A 387 1.00 30.95 4.04
N VAL A 388 0.93 30.89 2.71
CA VAL A 388 2.06 30.49 1.86
C VAL A 388 3.25 31.40 2.13
N LYS A 389 4.40 30.82 2.44
CA LYS A 389 5.66 31.57 2.62
C LYS A 389 6.49 31.47 1.35
N ASN A 390 6.83 32.59 0.74
CA ASN A 390 7.66 32.60 -0.47
C ASN A 390 9.13 32.79 -0.11
N GLY A 391 9.94 31.76 -0.35
CA GLY A 391 11.40 31.85 -0.29
C GLY A 391 11.96 32.28 -1.65
N VAL A 392 13.02 33.09 -1.64
CA VAL A 392 13.69 33.56 -2.85
C VAL A 392 15.10 32.97 -2.89
N PHE A 393 15.50 32.43 -4.05
CA PHE A 393 16.88 32.03 -4.26
C PHE A 393 17.75 33.26 -4.52
N TYR A 394 19.00 33.25 -4.08
CA TYR A 394 19.92 34.35 -4.34
C TYR A 394 20.80 34.01 -5.53
N ASN A 395 21.02 34.99 -6.41
CA ASN A 395 22.07 34.91 -7.41
C ASN A 395 23.38 35.30 -6.73
N LYS A 396 24.40 34.44 -6.85
CA LYS A 396 25.76 34.79 -6.46
C LYS A 396 26.67 34.54 -7.64
N TYR A 397 27.17 35.61 -8.23
CA TYR A 397 28.44 35.56 -8.95
C TYR A 397 29.54 35.51 -7.88
N PHE A 398 30.55 34.66 -8.02
CA PHE A 398 31.59 34.43 -7.01
C PHE A 398 32.28 35.73 -6.51
N PHE A 399 32.15 36.82 -7.26
CA PHE A 399 32.68 38.16 -6.99
C PHE A 399 31.62 39.29 -7.01
N GLY A 400 30.32 38.98 -6.98
CA GLY A 400 29.23 39.96 -7.09
C GLY A 400 28.48 40.23 -5.78
N THR A 401 27.60 41.23 -5.81
CA THR A 401 26.62 41.53 -4.75
C THR A 401 25.56 40.44 -4.67
N GLU A 402 25.07 40.17 -3.46
CA GLU A 402 23.97 39.22 -3.25
C GLU A 402 22.66 39.88 -3.68
N GLU A 403 22.09 39.38 -4.77
CA GLU A 403 20.82 39.89 -5.31
C GLU A 403 19.77 38.76 -5.39
N PRO A 404 18.51 39.05 -5.05
CA PRO A 404 17.42 38.09 -5.19
C PRO A 404 17.28 37.65 -6.66
N ALA A 405 17.23 36.34 -6.90
CA ALA A 405 16.91 35.80 -8.20
C ALA A 405 15.41 35.98 -8.49
N SER A 406 15.03 35.97 -9.78
CA SER A 406 13.62 35.87 -10.18
C SER A 406 12.97 34.56 -9.74
N LYS A 407 13.77 33.55 -9.40
CA LYS A 407 13.35 32.20 -9.04
C LYS A 407 13.03 32.08 -7.57
N HIS A 408 11.91 31.44 -7.27
CA HIS A 408 11.38 31.33 -5.93
C HIS A 408 10.94 29.90 -5.61
N CYS A 409 11.04 29.55 -4.34
CA CYS A 409 10.53 28.31 -3.78
C CYS A 409 9.49 28.67 -2.71
N GLY A 410 8.23 28.41 -2.99
CA GLY A 410 7.16 28.58 -2.02
C GLY A 410 7.16 27.43 -1.00
N LEU A 411 6.61 27.72 0.16
CA LEU A 411 6.38 26.77 1.24
C LEU A 411 4.89 26.74 1.54
N ILE A 412 4.28 25.57 1.37
CA ILE A 412 2.88 25.30 1.70
C ILE A 412 2.86 24.39 2.92
N ILE A 413 2.21 24.85 3.99
CA ILE A 413 1.91 24.03 5.17
C ILE A 413 0.41 23.85 5.21
N SER A 414 0.00 22.61 5.05
CA SER A 414 -1.40 22.27 4.83
C SER A 414 -1.94 21.42 5.97
N LYS A 415 -3.19 21.68 6.37
CA LYS A 415 -3.88 20.86 7.36
C LYS A 415 -4.34 19.57 6.69
N ALA A 416 -3.49 18.56 6.77
CA ALA A 416 -3.72 17.27 6.13
C ALA A 416 -4.87 16.47 6.77
N TRP A 417 -5.21 16.74 8.03
CA TRP A 417 -6.27 16.04 8.77
C TRP A 417 -7.11 17.00 9.62
N ASN A 418 -8.39 16.69 9.77
CA ASN A 418 -9.35 17.41 10.60
C ASN A 418 -9.78 16.57 11.80
N GLU A 419 -10.05 17.24 12.91
CA GLU A 419 -10.65 16.63 14.10
C GLU A 419 -12.15 16.95 14.12
N SER A 420 -12.99 15.93 14.23
CA SER A 420 -14.43 16.04 14.35
C SER A 420 -14.80 16.60 15.71
N MET A 421 -15.54 17.72 15.71
CA MET A 421 -15.97 18.38 16.94
C MET A 421 -16.96 17.54 17.79
N THR A 422 -17.63 16.55 17.19
CA THR A 422 -18.71 15.79 17.85
C THR A 422 -18.24 14.50 18.52
N ASN A 423 -17.13 13.92 18.06
CA ASN A 423 -16.65 12.62 18.54
C ASN A 423 -15.12 12.50 18.61
N GLY A 424 -14.38 13.61 18.43
CA GLY A 424 -12.91 13.66 18.49
C GLY A 424 -12.20 12.86 17.39
N LYS A 425 -12.93 12.34 16.39
CA LYS A 425 -12.35 11.53 15.32
C LYS A 425 -11.49 12.37 14.40
N THR A 426 -10.29 11.88 14.10
CA THR A 426 -9.45 12.49 13.07
C THR A 426 -9.67 11.81 11.73
N PHE A 427 -9.83 12.59 10.67
CA PHE A 427 -9.98 12.11 9.29
C PHE A 427 -9.19 12.99 8.34
N LEU A 428 -8.88 12.49 7.15
CA LEU A 428 -8.17 13.28 6.13
C LEU A 428 -8.98 14.50 5.70
N ASN A 429 -8.32 15.64 5.56
CA ASN A 429 -8.96 16.88 5.12
C ASN A 429 -9.38 16.74 3.64
N THR A 430 -10.69 16.62 3.41
CA THR A 430 -11.26 16.50 2.05
C THR A 430 -11.10 17.76 1.21
N SER A 431 -10.88 18.92 1.85
CA SER A 431 -10.68 20.22 1.20
C SER A 431 -9.21 20.51 0.90
N LEU A 432 -8.28 19.63 1.30
CA LEU A 432 -6.84 19.82 1.15
C LEU A 432 -6.43 20.14 -0.30
N ALA A 433 -7.02 19.45 -1.28
CA ALA A 433 -6.71 19.73 -2.68
C ALA A 433 -7.10 21.15 -3.09
N ILE A 434 -8.24 21.66 -2.60
CA ILE A 434 -8.72 23.02 -2.88
C ILE A 434 -7.78 24.04 -2.23
N GLU A 435 -7.39 23.83 -0.97
CA GLU A 435 -6.44 24.69 -0.25
C GLU A 435 -5.08 24.75 -0.98
N VAL A 436 -4.61 23.61 -1.51
CA VAL A 436 -3.39 23.57 -2.33
C VAL A 436 -3.59 24.36 -3.63
N TYR A 437 -4.68 24.15 -4.38
CA TYR A 437 -4.90 24.92 -5.61
C TYR A 437 -5.02 26.44 -5.38
N GLN A 438 -5.63 26.86 -4.27
CA GLN A 438 -5.68 28.26 -3.85
C GLN A 438 -4.28 28.79 -3.53
N SER A 439 -3.49 28.02 -2.79
CA SER A 439 -2.10 28.36 -2.45
C SER A 439 -1.21 28.51 -3.69
N LEU A 440 -1.53 27.79 -4.76
CA LEU A 440 -0.85 27.85 -6.06
C LEU A 440 -1.37 28.98 -6.97
N GLY A 441 -2.41 29.72 -6.57
CA GLY A 441 -3.05 30.74 -7.41
C GLY A 441 -3.80 30.16 -8.62
N LEU A 442 -4.16 28.88 -8.59
CA LEU A 442 -4.86 28.18 -9.68
C LEU A 442 -6.38 28.16 -9.51
N LEU A 443 -6.89 28.62 -8.37
CA LEU A 443 -8.31 28.65 -8.06
C LEU A 443 -8.64 29.97 -7.35
N ASN A 444 -9.44 30.82 -8.01
CA ASN A 444 -9.95 32.07 -7.44
C ASN A 444 -11.33 31.80 -6.81
N ILE A 445 -11.65 32.54 -5.74
CA ILE A 445 -12.97 32.51 -5.08
C ILE A 445 -14.01 33.21 -5.94
#